data_AF-D6S8J1-F1
#
_entry.id   AF-D6S8J1-F1
#
_cell.length_a   1.000
_cell.length_b   1.000
_cell.length_c   1.000
_cell.angle_alpha   90.00
_cell.angle_beta   90.00
_cell.angle_gamma   90.00
#
_symmetry.space_group_name_H-M   'P 1'
#
loop_
_entity.id
_entity.type
_entity.pdbx_description
1 polymer ?
#
loop_
_entity_poly.entity_id
_entity_poly.type
_entity_poly.pdbx_seq_one_letter_code
_entity_poly.pdbx_strand_id
1 'polypeptide(L)'
;MCFRDLEKATEDAIKTFGDENSVNIILEKSYEEYMEGFTDEETGKVTKGYKDICNEIVEKFPDPTEIFLEADKKEFVQLFGELLKSENILKNFDEFENFDKIISDRLMQDMKSVYVDIRENIVNSRRSGDSEEQQVDFSDVEFQIDLLKTDEINLDYILALILEKSKEHEDVENLKAEVRRVIRSSLGTRAKEDLVMDFINKTRLSELKDNDDILETFYSFARKEKEKKVETLIEEEKLKEGAYHFINKSIAKGFVDYAGTVLDKILPPTSRRQGAREKKKQIVLEKIEKIVEVFVGI
;
A
#
# COMPACT_ATOMS: atom_id res chain seq x y z
N MET A 1 15.48 -25.32 -3.81
CA MET A 1 16.93 -25.44 -4.09
C MET A 1 17.39 -26.87 -3.85
N CYS A 2 17.97 -27.52 -4.86
CA CYS A 2 18.47 -28.90 -4.79
C CYS A 2 20.00 -28.90 -4.90
N PHE A 3 20.69 -29.66 -4.05
CA PHE A 3 22.17 -29.75 -4.06
C PHE A 3 22.71 -30.91 -4.92
N ARG A 4 21.82 -31.58 -5.66
CA ARG A 4 22.12 -32.67 -6.59
C ARG A 4 21.26 -32.48 -7.83
N ASP A 5 21.75 -32.94 -8.96
CA ASP A 5 20.95 -33.03 -10.18
C ASP A 5 19.79 -34.03 -9.95
N LEU A 6 18.59 -33.48 -9.89
CA LEU A 6 17.34 -34.21 -9.66
C LEU A 6 16.34 -33.97 -10.78
N GLU A 7 16.73 -33.29 -11.86
CA GLU A 7 15.83 -32.87 -12.95
C GLU A 7 15.18 -34.10 -13.61
N LYS A 8 16.01 -35.02 -14.12
CA LYS A 8 15.53 -36.28 -14.71
C LYS A 8 14.72 -37.14 -13.74
N ALA A 9 15.15 -37.22 -12.49
CA ALA A 9 14.43 -38.00 -11.48
C ALA A 9 13.04 -37.42 -11.19
N THR A 10 12.89 -36.09 -11.28
CA THR A 10 11.62 -35.39 -11.09
C THR A 10 10.71 -35.60 -12.30
N GLU A 11 11.24 -35.45 -13.52
CA GLU A 11 10.48 -35.72 -14.74
C GLU A 11 9.97 -37.17 -14.79
N ASP A 12 10.84 -38.14 -14.49
CA ASP A 12 10.49 -39.56 -14.49
C ASP A 12 9.40 -39.87 -13.45
N ALA A 13 9.48 -39.23 -12.27
CA ALA A 13 8.47 -39.36 -11.24
C ALA A 13 7.11 -38.78 -11.70
N ILE A 14 7.10 -37.61 -12.34
CA ILE A 14 5.87 -37.00 -12.87
C ILE A 14 5.26 -37.88 -13.97
N LYS A 15 6.06 -38.36 -14.92
CA LYS A 15 5.63 -39.28 -16.00
C LYS A 15 5.09 -40.61 -15.46
N THR A 16 5.50 -41.02 -14.26
CA THR A 16 4.95 -42.23 -13.61
C THR A 16 3.48 -42.06 -13.20
N PHE A 17 3.04 -40.82 -12.94
CA PHE A 17 1.69 -40.50 -12.48
C PHE A 17 0.84 -39.71 -13.50
N GLY A 18 1.39 -39.37 -14.67
CA GLY A 18 0.74 -38.56 -15.70
C GLY A 18 1.16 -38.93 -17.13
N ASP A 19 0.79 -38.08 -18.09
CA ASP A 19 1.23 -38.14 -19.50
C ASP A 19 2.41 -37.18 -19.76
N GLU A 20 2.92 -37.15 -21.00
CA GLU A 20 4.04 -36.25 -21.35
C GLU A 20 3.70 -34.76 -21.13
N ASN A 21 2.42 -34.39 -21.27
CA ASN A 21 1.93 -33.03 -21.05
C ASN A 21 1.89 -32.66 -19.56
N SER A 22 1.76 -33.64 -18.67
CA SER A 22 1.71 -33.44 -17.22
C SER A 22 2.99 -32.77 -16.68
N VAL A 23 4.13 -32.98 -17.34
CA VAL A 23 5.40 -32.32 -16.97
C VAL A 23 5.33 -30.81 -17.19
N ASN A 24 4.76 -30.37 -18.31
CA ASN A 24 4.63 -28.95 -18.68
C ASN A 24 3.60 -28.19 -17.83
N ILE A 25 2.67 -28.91 -17.21
CA ILE A 25 1.64 -28.36 -16.32
C ILE A 25 2.16 -28.27 -14.87
N ILE A 26 2.99 -29.24 -14.46
CA ILE A 26 3.45 -29.38 -13.08
C ILE A 26 4.73 -28.58 -12.83
N LEU A 27 5.62 -28.48 -13.82
CA LEU A 27 6.83 -27.68 -13.71
C LEU A 27 6.56 -26.23 -14.10
N GLU A 28 7.16 -25.31 -13.35
CA GLU A 28 7.14 -23.89 -13.69
C GLU A 28 7.89 -23.63 -15.01
N LYS A 29 7.52 -22.54 -15.69
CA LYS A 29 8.21 -22.12 -16.91
C LYS A 29 9.62 -21.65 -16.59
N SER A 30 10.47 -21.66 -17.61
CA SER A 30 11.85 -21.20 -17.48
C SER A 30 11.94 -19.70 -17.23
N TYR A 31 13.07 -19.26 -16.68
CA TYR A 31 13.38 -17.84 -16.50
C TYR A 31 13.27 -17.05 -17.81
N GLU A 32 13.81 -17.59 -18.92
CA GLU A 32 13.77 -16.94 -20.24
C GLU A 32 12.33 -16.76 -20.74
N GLU A 33 11.47 -17.76 -20.55
CA GLU A 33 10.05 -17.67 -20.92
C GLU A 33 9.31 -16.58 -20.13
N TYR A 34 9.59 -16.42 -18.83
CA TYR A 34 8.99 -15.33 -18.05
C TYR A 34 9.55 -13.94 -18.43
N MET A 35 10.81 -13.87 -18.88
CA MET A 35 11.44 -12.61 -19.29
C MET A 35 11.02 -12.13 -20.68
N GLU A 36 10.95 -13.03 -21.66
CA GLU A 36 10.66 -12.71 -23.07
C GLU A 36 9.21 -13.01 -23.47
N GLY A 37 8.48 -13.79 -22.67
CA GLY A 37 7.12 -14.21 -22.93
C GLY A 37 7.03 -15.60 -23.54
N PHE A 38 5.85 -16.20 -23.44
CA PHE A 38 5.59 -17.54 -23.95
C PHE A 38 4.15 -17.69 -24.41
N THR A 39 3.92 -18.67 -25.27
CA THR A 39 2.56 -19.09 -25.64
C THR A 39 2.30 -20.42 -24.98
N ASP A 40 1.24 -20.47 -24.17
CA ASP A 40 0.81 -21.69 -23.51
C ASP A 40 0.25 -22.67 -24.56
N GLU A 41 0.84 -23.86 -24.68
CA GLU A 41 0.51 -24.84 -25.72
C GLU A 41 -0.88 -25.47 -25.54
N GLU A 42 -1.43 -25.49 -24.32
CA GLU A 42 -2.75 -26.06 -24.04
C GLU A 42 -3.87 -25.03 -24.23
N THR A 43 -3.66 -23.82 -23.72
CA THR A 43 -4.69 -22.76 -23.75
C THR A 43 -4.58 -21.87 -24.99
N GLY A 44 -3.44 -21.91 -25.70
CA GLY A 44 -3.12 -20.99 -26.79
C GLY A 44 -2.93 -19.54 -26.31
N LYS A 45 -2.86 -19.31 -25.00
CA LYS A 45 -2.78 -17.97 -24.43
C LYS A 45 -1.34 -17.45 -24.55
N VAL A 46 -1.19 -16.32 -25.24
CA VAL A 46 0.08 -15.59 -25.30
C VAL A 46 0.23 -14.77 -24.03
N THR A 47 1.31 -15.02 -23.29
CA THR A 47 1.71 -14.26 -22.10
C THR A 47 2.90 -13.40 -22.47
N LYS A 48 2.78 -12.09 -22.24
CA LYS A 48 3.87 -11.13 -22.48
C LYS A 48 5.02 -11.38 -21.49
N GLY A 49 6.24 -11.18 -21.96
CA GLY A 49 7.42 -11.23 -21.10
C GLY A 49 7.51 -10.01 -20.18
N TYR A 50 8.23 -10.15 -19.08
CA TYR A 50 8.52 -9.06 -18.16
C TYR A 50 9.13 -7.84 -18.86
N LYS A 51 10.04 -8.05 -19.83
CA LYS A 51 10.68 -6.96 -20.57
C LYS A 51 9.69 -6.17 -21.40
N ASP A 52 8.79 -6.85 -22.09
CA ASP A 52 7.74 -6.23 -22.90
C ASP A 52 6.77 -5.43 -22.03
N ILE A 53 6.36 -5.99 -20.89
CA ILE A 53 5.51 -5.29 -19.92
C ILE A 53 6.21 -4.04 -19.39
N CYS A 54 7.49 -4.12 -19.04
CA CYS A 54 8.28 -2.96 -18.58
C CYS A 54 8.38 -1.87 -19.65
N ASN A 55 8.67 -2.26 -20.89
CA ASN A 55 8.79 -1.30 -21.99
C ASN A 55 7.44 -0.64 -22.29
N GLU A 56 6.36 -1.43 -22.33
CA GLU A 56 5.01 -0.93 -22.60
C GLU A 56 4.55 0.07 -21.53
N ILE A 57 4.76 -0.23 -20.24
CA ILE A 57 4.32 0.66 -19.17
C ILE A 57 5.13 1.95 -19.13
N VAL A 58 6.43 1.90 -19.41
CA VAL A 58 7.29 3.09 -19.48
C VAL A 58 6.98 3.94 -20.71
N GLU A 59 6.65 3.32 -21.85
CA GLU A 59 6.27 4.03 -23.07
C GLU A 59 4.92 4.74 -22.92
N LYS A 60 3.92 4.05 -22.36
CA LYS A 60 2.57 4.60 -22.17
C LYS A 60 2.47 5.56 -20.99
N PHE A 61 3.18 5.27 -19.90
CA PHE A 61 3.11 6.01 -18.65
C PHE A 61 4.52 6.41 -18.17
N PRO A 62 5.26 7.24 -18.95
CA PRO A 62 6.60 7.68 -18.58
C PRO A 62 6.60 8.52 -17.30
N ASP A 63 5.51 9.25 -17.06
CA ASP A 63 5.21 9.90 -15.78
C ASP A 63 3.84 9.40 -15.28
N PRO A 64 3.81 8.44 -14.35
CA PRO A 64 2.56 7.90 -13.82
C PRO A 64 1.79 8.93 -12.98
N THR A 65 2.44 10.03 -12.54
CA THR A 65 1.77 11.06 -11.73
C THR A 65 0.84 11.98 -12.55
N GLU A 66 0.95 11.92 -13.88
CA GLU A 66 0.13 12.71 -14.82
C GLU A 66 -1.03 11.90 -15.44
N ILE A 67 -1.47 10.82 -14.78
CA ILE A 67 -2.61 10.01 -15.25
C ILE A 67 -3.93 10.61 -14.75
N PHE A 68 -4.64 11.32 -15.64
CA PHE A 68 -5.88 12.01 -15.29
C PHE A 68 -7.16 11.29 -15.75
N LEU A 69 -7.16 10.73 -16.96
CA LEU A 69 -8.35 10.12 -17.56
C LEU A 69 -8.68 8.77 -16.90
N GLU A 70 -9.96 8.51 -16.64
CA GLU A 70 -10.40 7.24 -16.02
C GLU A 70 -10.07 6.01 -16.89
N ALA A 71 -10.07 6.16 -18.22
CA ALA A 71 -9.66 5.09 -19.14
C ALA A 71 -8.17 4.76 -18.97
N ASP A 72 -7.32 5.79 -18.91
CA ASP A 72 -5.88 5.65 -18.72
C ASP A 72 -5.55 5.06 -17.34
N LYS A 73 -6.30 5.46 -16.29
CA LYS A 73 -6.19 4.83 -14.96
C LYS A 73 -6.49 3.34 -15.01
N LYS A 74 -7.52 2.92 -15.74
CA LYS A 74 -7.88 1.50 -15.89
C LYS A 74 -6.78 0.73 -16.61
N GLU A 75 -6.29 1.26 -17.72
CA GLU A 75 -5.19 0.65 -18.48
C GLU A 75 -3.91 0.54 -17.65
N PHE A 76 -3.55 1.61 -16.94
CA PHE A 76 -2.40 1.61 -16.03
C PHE A 76 -2.53 0.55 -14.94
N VAL A 77 -3.70 0.44 -14.28
CA VAL A 77 -3.91 -0.55 -13.21
C VAL A 77 -3.82 -1.99 -13.76
N GLN A 78 -4.32 -2.24 -14.96
CA GLN A 78 -4.21 -3.56 -15.59
C GLN A 78 -2.74 -3.90 -15.89
N LEU A 79 -2.02 -2.99 -16.55
CA LEU A 79 -0.64 -3.19 -16.95
C LEU A 79 0.32 -3.27 -15.76
N PHE A 80 0.14 -2.42 -14.75
CA PHE A 80 0.92 -2.47 -13.52
C PHE A 80 0.60 -3.72 -12.70
N GLY A 81 -0.64 -4.19 -12.71
CA GLY A 81 -1.02 -5.47 -12.10
C GLY A 81 -0.31 -6.66 -12.75
N GLU A 82 -0.18 -6.66 -14.08
CA GLU A 82 0.59 -7.66 -14.83
C GLU A 82 2.09 -7.59 -14.48
N LEU A 83 2.65 -6.39 -14.39
CA LEU A 83 4.02 -6.15 -13.97
C LEU A 83 4.30 -6.74 -12.58
N LEU A 84 3.46 -6.43 -11.58
CA LEU A 84 3.62 -6.93 -10.22
C LEU A 84 3.58 -8.46 -10.15
N LYS A 85 2.68 -9.10 -10.92
CA LYS A 85 2.59 -10.57 -10.99
C LYS A 85 3.86 -11.17 -11.59
N SER A 86 4.34 -10.59 -12.69
CA SER A 86 5.54 -11.05 -13.38
C SER A 86 6.79 -10.88 -12.51
N GLU A 87 6.96 -9.72 -11.87
CA GLU A 87 8.05 -9.46 -10.93
C GLU A 87 8.03 -10.43 -9.75
N ASN A 88 6.85 -10.74 -9.19
CA ASN A 88 6.73 -11.66 -8.07
C ASN A 88 7.14 -13.10 -8.42
N ILE A 89 6.88 -13.55 -9.65
CA ILE A 89 7.35 -14.87 -10.12
C ILE A 89 8.87 -14.84 -10.29
N LEU A 90 9.38 -13.79 -10.94
CA LEU A 90 10.80 -13.65 -11.26
C LEU A 90 11.69 -13.50 -10.01
N LYS A 91 11.16 -12.95 -8.90
CA LYS A 91 11.86 -12.91 -7.59
C LYS A 91 12.29 -14.29 -7.07
N ASN A 92 11.75 -15.39 -7.58
CA ASN A 92 12.17 -16.75 -7.20
C ASN A 92 13.40 -17.27 -7.97
N PHE A 93 13.88 -16.53 -8.97
CA PHE A 93 15.01 -16.91 -9.83
C PHE A 93 16.27 -16.12 -9.46
N ASP A 94 17.37 -16.83 -9.23
CA ASP A 94 18.67 -16.23 -8.84
C ASP A 94 19.19 -15.26 -9.93
N GLU A 95 18.88 -15.52 -11.20
CA GLU A 95 19.23 -14.68 -12.34
C GLU A 95 18.57 -13.29 -12.28
N PHE A 96 17.38 -13.20 -11.69
CA PHE A 96 16.63 -11.95 -11.61
C PHE A 96 17.24 -10.97 -10.60
N GLU A 97 17.86 -11.46 -9.53
CA GLU A 97 18.54 -10.60 -8.54
C GLU A 97 19.68 -9.76 -9.17
N ASN A 98 20.31 -10.31 -10.21
CA ASN A 98 21.43 -9.66 -10.92
C ASN A 98 20.98 -8.96 -12.21
N PHE A 99 19.68 -8.91 -12.49
CA PHE A 99 19.15 -8.31 -13.71
C PHE A 99 19.15 -6.77 -13.61
N ASP A 100 19.65 -6.12 -14.66
CA ASP A 100 19.58 -4.66 -14.79
C ASP A 100 18.13 -4.21 -15.00
N LYS A 101 17.54 -3.63 -13.96
CA LYS A 101 16.15 -3.18 -13.96
C LYS A 101 15.88 -2.15 -15.07
N ILE A 102 14.86 -2.42 -15.89
CA ILE A 102 14.38 -1.49 -16.93
C ILE A 102 13.70 -0.27 -16.28
N ILE A 103 12.88 -0.52 -15.25
CA ILE A 103 12.20 0.51 -14.48
C ILE A 103 13.09 0.88 -13.30
N SER A 104 13.48 2.15 -13.21
CA SER A 104 14.24 2.64 -12.05
C SER A 104 13.44 2.50 -10.74
N ASP A 105 14.12 2.29 -9.61
CA ASP A 105 13.46 2.18 -8.29
C ASP A 105 12.58 3.40 -8.00
N ARG A 106 13.03 4.59 -8.43
CA ARG A 106 12.26 5.83 -8.36
C ARG A 106 10.95 5.69 -9.14
N LEU A 107 11.00 5.42 -10.44
CA LEU A 107 9.80 5.29 -11.26
C LEU A 107 8.83 4.21 -10.72
N MET A 108 9.37 3.07 -10.28
CA MET A 108 8.60 2.01 -9.63
C MET A 108 7.84 2.52 -8.39
N GLN A 109 8.46 3.34 -7.55
CA GLN A 109 7.80 3.95 -6.39
C GLN A 109 6.67 4.91 -6.80
N ASP A 110 6.84 5.73 -7.86
CA ASP A 110 5.72 6.57 -8.35
C ASP A 110 4.56 5.70 -8.81
N MET A 111 4.86 4.65 -9.60
CA MET A 111 3.84 3.74 -10.11
C MET A 111 3.09 3.04 -8.97
N LYS A 112 3.80 2.55 -7.94
CA LYS A 112 3.19 1.99 -6.72
C LYS A 112 2.28 3.00 -6.03
N SER A 113 2.74 4.24 -5.83
CA SER A 113 1.94 5.32 -5.23
C SER A 113 0.65 5.54 -6.02
N VAL A 114 0.74 5.76 -7.34
CA VAL A 114 -0.41 6.04 -8.21
C VAL A 114 -1.39 4.86 -8.23
N TYR A 115 -0.90 3.63 -8.25
CA TYR A 115 -1.72 2.42 -8.23
C TYR A 115 -2.57 2.33 -6.96
N VAL A 116 -1.97 2.63 -5.81
CA VAL A 116 -2.67 2.66 -4.52
C VAL A 116 -3.66 3.82 -4.47
N ASP A 117 -3.29 5.00 -4.97
CA ASP A 117 -4.18 6.18 -5.06
C ASP A 117 -5.45 5.87 -5.86
N ILE A 118 -5.30 5.24 -7.03
CA ILE A 118 -6.43 4.86 -7.88
C ILE A 118 -7.35 3.90 -7.13
N ARG A 119 -6.80 2.88 -6.46
CA ARG A 119 -7.59 1.94 -5.66
C ARG A 119 -8.38 2.64 -4.56
N GLU A 120 -7.72 3.48 -3.77
CA GLU A 120 -8.36 4.19 -2.66
C GLU A 120 -9.50 5.08 -3.15
N ASN A 121 -9.29 5.79 -4.25
CA ASN A 121 -10.32 6.61 -4.87
C ASN A 121 -11.54 5.76 -5.28
N ILE A 122 -11.33 4.59 -5.89
CA ILE A 122 -12.41 3.66 -6.27
C ILE A 122 -13.13 3.08 -5.05
N VAL A 123 -12.40 2.72 -4.00
CA VAL A 123 -13.02 2.19 -2.76
C VAL A 123 -13.84 3.27 -2.06
N ASN A 124 -13.33 4.50 -2.02
CA ASN A 124 -14.00 5.63 -1.38
C ASN A 124 -15.23 6.08 -2.15
N SER A 125 -15.19 6.12 -3.49
CA SER A 125 -16.38 6.48 -4.30
C SER A 125 -17.52 5.48 -4.11
N ARG A 126 -17.22 4.17 -4.07
CA ARG A 126 -18.20 3.11 -3.78
C ARG A 126 -18.84 3.24 -2.38
N ARG A 127 -18.10 3.75 -1.39
CA ARG A 127 -18.62 3.98 -0.02
C ARG A 127 -19.50 5.22 0.07
N SER A 128 -19.19 6.27 -0.69
CA SER A 128 -19.92 7.54 -0.66
C SER A 128 -21.24 7.52 -1.44
N GLY A 129 -21.47 6.52 -2.30
CA GLY A 129 -22.69 6.41 -3.10
C GLY A 129 -22.72 7.32 -4.34
N ASP A 130 -21.63 8.02 -4.64
CA ASP A 130 -21.44 8.86 -5.84
C ASP A 130 -21.09 8.01 -7.09
N SER A 131 -21.78 6.88 -7.26
CA SER A 131 -21.60 5.99 -8.41
C SER A 131 -22.12 6.55 -9.74
N GLU A 132 -22.73 7.74 -9.74
CA GLU A 132 -23.28 8.37 -10.94
C GLU A 132 -22.22 9.13 -11.79
N GLU A 133 -21.02 9.42 -11.25
CA GLU A 133 -19.98 10.17 -11.97
C GLU A 133 -18.84 9.33 -12.57
N GLN A 134 -18.75 8.03 -12.26
CA GLN A 134 -17.71 7.15 -12.83
C GLN A 134 -18.12 6.64 -14.21
N GLN A 135 -17.57 7.25 -15.27
CA GLN A 135 -17.83 6.86 -16.66
C GLN A 135 -17.19 5.51 -17.06
N VAL A 136 -16.20 5.03 -16.29
CA VAL A 136 -15.44 3.81 -16.57
C VAL A 136 -15.70 2.77 -15.49
N ASP A 137 -16.05 1.54 -15.90
CA ASP A 137 -16.25 0.41 -15.00
C ASP A 137 -14.91 -0.27 -14.67
N PHE A 138 -14.65 -0.45 -13.37
CA PHE A 138 -13.49 -1.13 -12.80
C PHE A 138 -13.86 -2.47 -12.14
N SER A 139 -15.07 -2.99 -12.37
CA SER A 139 -15.54 -4.25 -11.78
C SER A 139 -14.76 -5.48 -12.23
N ASP A 140 -14.15 -5.42 -13.41
CA ASP A 140 -13.33 -6.44 -14.05
C ASP A 140 -11.84 -6.37 -13.67
N VAL A 141 -11.44 -5.38 -12.86
CA VAL A 141 -10.05 -5.14 -12.49
C VAL A 141 -9.76 -5.69 -11.09
N GLU A 142 -8.81 -6.62 -11.02
CA GLU A 142 -8.33 -7.18 -9.76
C GLU A 142 -7.04 -6.48 -9.29
N PHE A 143 -7.14 -5.74 -8.19
CA PHE A 143 -5.99 -5.06 -7.58
C PHE A 143 -5.09 -6.04 -6.81
N GLN A 144 -3.79 -6.06 -7.13
CA GLN A 144 -2.80 -7.00 -6.60
C GLN A 144 -2.23 -6.53 -5.25
N ILE A 145 -3.10 -6.36 -4.25
CA ILE A 145 -2.75 -5.73 -2.98
C ILE A 145 -1.85 -6.59 -2.10
N ASP A 146 -2.00 -7.90 -2.17
CA ASP A 146 -1.19 -8.81 -1.37
C ASP A 146 0.28 -8.81 -1.84
N LEU A 147 0.53 -8.57 -3.13
CA LEU A 147 1.88 -8.40 -3.67
C LEU A 147 2.54 -7.11 -3.15
N LEU A 148 1.76 -6.04 -2.96
CA LEU A 148 2.27 -4.78 -2.42
C LEU A 148 2.54 -4.83 -0.91
N LYS A 149 1.78 -5.63 -0.15
CA LYS A 149 1.99 -5.78 1.30
C LYS A 149 3.30 -6.46 1.66
N THR A 150 3.78 -7.36 0.82
CA THR A 150 5.00 -8.15 1.08
C THR A 150 6.25 -7.27 1.03
N ASP A 151 6.22 -6.19 0.25
CA ASP A 151 7.29 -5.20 0.11
C ASP A 151 7.08 -3.96 1.03
N GLU A 152 6.24 -4.05 2.07
CA GLU A 152 5.91 -2.88 2.91
C GLU A 152 7.15 -2.26 3.57
N ILE A 153 7.32 -0.96 3.33
CA ILE A 153 8.37 -0.16 3.96
C ILE A 153 7.91 0.19 5.37
N ASN A 154 8.67 -0.29 6.37
CA ASN A 154 8.40 0.00 7.78
C ASN A 154 8.68 1.46 8.14
N LEU A 155 7.93 1.97 9.11
CA LEU A 155 8.11 3.34 9.61
C LEU A 155 9.54 3.62 10.09
N ASP A 156 10.18 2.64 10.72
CA ASP A 156 11.56 2.75 11.20
C ASP A 156 12.56 2.98 10.04
N TYR A 157 12.33 2.36 8.88
CA TYR A 157 13.14 2.60 7.68
C TYR A 157 12.95 4.03 7.17
N ILE A 158 11.70 4.51 7.12
CA ILE A 158 11.41 5.89 6.70
C ILE A 158 12.09 6.89 7.64
N LEU A 159 12.10 6.63 8.95
CA LEU A 159 12.79 7.47 9.93
C LEU A 159 14.31 7.44 9.74
N ALA A 160 14.90 6.27 9.49
CA ALA A 160 16.31 6.15 9.16
C ALA A 160 16.67 6.94 7.89
N LEU A 161 15.84 6.85 6.85
CA LEU A 161 16.01 7.61 5.60
C LEU A 161 15.96 9.13 5.86
N ILE A 162 15.00 9.60 6.68
CA ILE A 162 14.91 11.02 7.07
C ILE A 162 16.21 11.48 7.73
N LEU A 163 16.77 10.68 8.64
CA LEU A 163 18.01 11.01 9.33
C LEU A 163 19.20 11.06 8.35
N GLU A 164 19.35 10.04 7.52
CA GLU A 164 20.42 9.94 6.52
C GLU A 164 20.41 11.16 5.61
N LYS A 165 19.27 11.43 4.97
CA LYS A 165 19.08 12.55 4.04
C LYS A 165 19.23 13.92 4.70
N SER A 166 18.78 14.08 5.95
CA SER A 166 18.98 15.33 6.69
C SER A 166 20.47 15.66 6.94
N LYS A 167 21.34 14.64 7.00
CA LYS A 167 22.79 14.80 7.18
C LYS A 167 23.52 15.10 5.88
N GLU A 168 22.96 14.73 4.74
CA GLU A 168 23.53 14.99 3.41
C GLU A 168 23.43 16.48 2.98
N HIS A 169 22.97 17.37 3.87
CA HIS A 169 22.68 18.78 3.58
C HIS A 169 21.69 18.98 2.43
N GLU A 170 20.79 18.01 2.23
CA GLU A 170 19.71 18.11 1.25
C GLU A 170 18.72 19.22 1.64
N ASP A 171 18.14 19.88 0.64
CA ASP A 171 17.07 20.85 0.88
C ASP A 171 15.88 20.15 1.55
N VAL A 172 15.34 20.77 2.60
CA VAL A 172 14.24 20.24 3.40
C VAL A 172 13.00 19.97 2.53
N GLU A 173 12.80 20.75 1.46
CA GLU A 173 11.69 20.51 0.53
C GLU A 173 11.92 19.28 -0.37
N ASN A 174 13.16 19.03 -0.79
CA ASN A 174 13.49 17.81 -1.54
C ASN A 174 13.35 16.57 -0.66
N LEU A 175 13.86 16.63 0.58
CA LEU A 175 13.68 15.60 1.59
C LEU A 175 12.19 15.27 1.78
N LYS A 176 11.35 16.30 1.96
CA LYS A 176 9.90 16.10 2.11
C LYS A 176 9.28 15.42 0.90
N ALA A 177 9.66 15.84 -0.31
CA ALA A 177 9.14 15.25 -1.54
C ALA A 177 9.49 13.76 -1.66
N GLU A 178 10.73 13.41 -1.33
CA GLU A 178 11.20 12.01 -1.34
C GLU A 178 10.49 11.18 -0.26
N VAL A 179 10.44 11.68 0.98
CA VAL A 179 9.75 10.99 2.09
C VAL A 179 8.26 10.79 1.80
N ARG A 180 7.57 11.80 1.23
CA ARG A 180 6.16 11.65 0.83
C ARG A 180 5.98 10.52 -0.16
N ARG A 181 6.83 10.46 -1.19
CA ARG A 181 6.77 9.43 -2.21
C ARG A 181 6.97 8.04 -1.60
N VAL A 182 7.98 7.87 -0.75
CA VAL A 182 8.25 6.60 -0.06
C VAL A 182 7.04 6.19 0.79
N ILE A 183 6.47 7.10 1.59
CA ILE A 183 5.30 6.83 2.43
C ILE A 183 4.08 6.42 1.60
N ARG A 184 3.80 7.13 0.50
CA ARG A 184 2.62 6.85 -0.36
C ARG A 184 2.75 5.56 -1.15
N SER A 185 3.96 5.11 -1.42
CA SER A 185 4.20 3.81 -2.06
C SER A 185 3.90 2.62 -1.13
N SER A 186 3.79 2.84 0.18
CA SER A 186 3.57 1.82 1.20
C SER A 186 2.15 1.90 1.79
N LEU A 187 1.39 0.82 1.65
CA LEU A 187 -0.01 0.71 2.07
C LEU A 187 -0.19 0.95 3.58
N GLY A 188 0.70 0.42 4.41
CA GLY A 188 0.61 0.53 5.87
C GLY A 188 1.01 1.87 6.47
N THR A 189 1.83 2.67 5.77
CA THR A 189 2.37 3.94 6.29
C THR A 189 1.69 5.18 5.74
N ARG A 190 0.88 5.06 4.68
CA ARG A 190 0.24 6.20 4.02
C ARG A 190 -0.59 7.07 4.97
N ALA A 191 -1.41 6.46 5.83
CA ALA A 191 -2.20 7.19 6.82
C ALA A 191 -1.35 8.04 7.78
N LYS A 192 -0.04 7.76 7.88
CA LYS A 192 0.92 8.47 8.73
C LYS A 192 1.64 9.60 8.00
N GLU A 193 1.36 9.86 6.72
CA GLU A 193 2.03 10.89 5.92
C GLU A 193 2.03 12.25 6.64
N ASP A 194 0.85 12.76 6.99
CA ASP A 194 0.73 14.06 7.66
C ASP A 194 1.49 14.09 8.99
N LEU A 195 1.46 12.99 9.75
CA LEU A 195 2.16 12.88 11.03
C LEU A 195 3.69 12.96 10.85
N VAL A 196 4.22 12.27 9.83
CA VAL A 196 5.66 12.30 9.50
C VAL A 196 6.05 13.66 8.94
N MET A 197 5.23 14.28 8.09
CA MET A 197 5.48 15.62 7.58
C MET A 197 5.50 16.66 8.69
N ASP A 198 4.55 16.58 9.63
CA ASP A 198 4.51 17.42 10.81
C ASP A 198 5.74 17.23 11.69
N PHE A 199 6.21 15.99 11.85
CA PHE A 199 7.45 15.69 12.56
C PHE A 199 8.66 16.40 11.92
N ILE A 200 8.82 16.29 10.59
CA ILE A 200 9.89 16.95 9.84
C ILE A 200 9.81 18.48 9.99
N ASN A 201 8.61 19.05 9.98
CA ASN A 201 8.41 20.51 10.10
C ASN A 201 8.67 21.04 11.52
N LYS A 202 8.31 20.27 12.54
CA LYS A 202 8.33 20.70 13.95
C LYS A 202 9.63 20.31 14.67
N THR A 203 10.46 19.45 14.08
CA THR A 203 11.68 18.92 14.70
C THR A 203 12.93 19.43 14.01
N ARG A 204 13.96 19.73 14.79
CA ARG A 204 15.28 20.07 14.25
C ARG A 204 16.06 18.80 13.96
N LEU A 205 15.94 18.31 12.72
CA LEU A 205 16.60 17.07 12.30
C LEU A 205 18.13 17.11 12.47
N SER A 206 18.74 18.29 12.38
CA SER A 206 20.19 18.47 12.60
C SER A 206 20.67 18.21 14.04
N GLU A 207 19.77 18.18 15.01
CA GLU A 207 20.10 17.87 16.41
C GLU A 207 20.10 16.35 16.68
N LEU A 208 19.57 15.55 15.74
CA LEU A 208 19.45 14.09 15.86
C LEU A 208 20.78 13.40 15.52
N LYS A 209 21.23 12.51 16.41
CA LYS A 209 22.55 11.88 16.30
C LYS A 209 22.54 10.59 15.50
N ASP A 210 21.64 9.68 15.86
CA ASP A 210 21.59 8.31 15.37
C ASP A 210 20.14 7.84 15.23
N ASN A 211 19.99 6.59 14.79
CA ASN A 211 18.68 5.99 14.54
C ASN A 211 17.85 5.88 15.83
N ASP A 212 18.47 5.64 16.98
CA ASP A 212 17.73 5.52 18.23
C ASP A 212 17.15 6.88 18.66
N ASP A 213 17.91 7.95 18.47
CA ASP A 213 17.50 9.33 18.79
C ASP A 213 16.31 9.79 17.94
N ILE A 214 16.32 9.53 16.63
CA ILE A 214 15.17 9.87 15.77
C ILE A 214 13.94 9.03 16.09
N LEU A 215 14.10 7.74 16.40
CA LEU A 215 12.98 6.88 16.81
C LEU A 215 12.36 7.40 18.09
N GLU A 216 13.15 7.62 19.15
CA GLU A 216 12.64 8.12 20.43
C GLU A 216 11.94 9.47 20.27
N THR A 217 12.55 10.40 19.53
CA THR A 217 12.01 11.73 19.28
C THR A 217 10.70 11.66 18.50
N PHE A 218 10.64 10.84 17.44
CA PHE A 218 9.43 10.65 16.64
C PHE A 218 8.30 10.03 17.47
N TYR A 219 8.53 8.91 18.17
CA TYR A 219 7.46 8.27 18.95
C TYR A 219 6.99 9.16 20.13
N SER A 220 7.89 9.96 20.73
CA SER A 220 7.52 10.97 21.73
C SER A 220 6.64 12.06 21.13
N PHE A 221 7.00 12.57 19.95
CA PHE A 221 6.20 13.52 19.20
C PHE A 221 4.83 12.95 18.83
N ALA A 222 4.80 11.75 18.25
CA ALA A 222 3.60 11.08 17.78
C ALA A 222 2.62 10.76 18.91
N ARG A 223 3.11 10.37 20.10
CA ARG A 223 2.26 10.20 21.29
C ARG A 223 1.59 11.50 21.73
N LYS A 224 2.30 12.63 21.69
CA LYS A 224 1.72 13.94 22.02
C LYS A 224 0.68 14.38 21.00
N GLU A 225 0.95 14.20 19.70
CA GLU A 225 -0.03 14.53 18.66
C GLU A 225 -1.25 13.60 18.72
N LYS A 226 -1.06 12.33 19.07
CA LYS A 226 -2.16 11.36 19.33
C LYS A 226 -3.10 11.89 20.42
N GLU A 227 -2.56 12.25 21.58
CA GLU A 227 -3.35 12.78 22.69
C GLU A 227 -4.16 14.01 22.27
N LYS A 228 -3.51 14.99 21.63
CA LYS A 228 -4.17 16.22 21.14
C LYS A 228 -5.29 15.91 20.14
N LYS A 229 -5.07 14.98 19.20
CA LYS A 229 -6.06 14.65 18.17
C LYS A 229 -7.27 13.95 18.77
N VAL A 230 -7.07 13.06 19.75
CA VAL A 230 -8.15 12.40 20.49
C VAL A 230 -8.96 13.42 21.29
N GLU A 231 -8.31 14.33 22.01
CA GLU A 231 -8.99 15.40 22.76
C GLU A 231 -9.78 16.32 21.83
N THR A 232 -9.17 16.75 20.73
CA THR A 232 -9.83 17.60 19.72
C THR A 232 -11.09 16.92 19.16
N LEU A 233 -11.03 15.63 18.83
CA LEU A 233 -12.21 14.90 18.35
C LEU A 233 -13.32 14.84 19.40
N ILE A 234 -12.97 14.61 20.67
CA ILE A 234 -13.93 14.56 21.77
C ILE A 234 -14.63 15.91 21.93
N GLU A 235 -13.88 17.01 21.85
CA GLU A 235 -14.41 18.37 21.95
C GLU A 235 -15.29 18.76 20.76
N GLU A 236 -14.79 18.56 19.53
CA GLU A 236 -15.51 18.88 18.29
C GLU A 236 -16.85 18.16 18.20
N GLU A 237 -16.86 16.86 18.51
CA GLU A 237 -18.07 16.03 18.40
C GLU A 237 -18.93 16.04 19.67
N LYS A 238 -18.44 16.68 20.74
CA LYS A 238 -19.05 16.73 22.08
C LYS A 238 -19.34 15.33 22.62
N LEU A 239 -18.34 14.45 22.51
CA LEU A 239 -18.44 13.08 22.98
C LEU A 239 -18.52 13.02 24.50
N LYS A 240 -19.24 12.01 25.01
CA LYS A 240 -19.44 11.80 26.45
C LYS A 240 -18.24 11.13 27.10
N GLU A 241 -18.30 11.06 28.43
CA GLU A 241 -17.36 10.33 29.26
C GLU A 241 -17.13 8.89 28.77
N GLY A 242 -15.89 8.44 28.80
CA GLY A 242 -15.46 7.14 28.25
C GLY A 242 -15.03 7.17 26.78
N ALA A 243 -15.28 8.26 26.04
CA ALA A 243 -14.81 8.42 24.65
C ALA A 243 -13.28 8.30 24.54
N TYR A 244 -12.54 8.97 25.43
CA TYR A 244 -11.07 8.90 25.46
C TYR A 244 -10.56 7.46 25.58
N HIS A 245 -11.12 6.69 26.51
CA HIS A 245 -10.74 5.28 26.69
C HIS A 245 -11.13 4.43 25.48
N PHE A 246 -12.32 4.64 24.92
CA PHE A 246 -12.78 3.90 23.74
C PHE A 246 -11.86 4.14 22.54
N ILE A 247 -11.54 5.40 22.23
CA ILE A 247 -10.68 5.76 21.10
C ILE A 247 -9.29 5.16 21.29
N ASN A 248 -8.66 5.34 22.46
CA ASN A 248 -7.34 4.76 22.72
C ASN A 248 -7.33 3.23 22.65
N LYS A 249 -8.39 2.57 23.12
CA LYS A 249 -8.55 1.12 23.00
C LYS A 249 -8.67 0.68 21.53
N SER A 250 -9.39 1.44 20.71
CA SER A 250 -9.51 1.18 19.27
C SER A 250 -8.17 1.39 18.56
N ILE A 251 -7.41 2.43 18.92
CA ILE A 251 -6.05 2.66 18.39
C ILE A 251 -5.13 1.49 18.73
N ALA A 252 -5.13 1.05 20.00
CA ALA A 252 -4.31 -0.08 20.44
C ALA A 252 -4.67 -1.41 19.76
N LYS A 253 -5.93 -1.57 19.35
CA LYS A 253 -6.41 -2.74 18.58
C LYS A 253 -6.15 -2.63 17.08
N GLY A 254 -5.95 -1.43 16.56
CA GLY A 254 -5.85 -1.15 15.12
C GLY A 254 -7.18 -1.17 14.37
N PHE A 255 -8.32 -1.31 15.05
CA PHE A 255 -9.65 -1.21 14.43
C PHE A 255 -10.69 -0.72 15.43
N VAL A 256 -11.79 -0.18 14.91
CA VAL A 256 -12.94 0.26 15.71
C VAL A 256 -13.97 -0.86 15.80
N ASP A 257 -14.33 -1.24 17.02
CA ASP A 257 -15.38 -2.25 17.25
C ASP A 257 -16.78 -1.62 17.12
N TYR A 258 -17.42 -1.86 15.98
CA TYR A 258 -18.75 -1.37 15.64
C TYR A 258 -19.89 -2.28 16.13
N ALA A 259 -19.60 -3.52 16.55
CA ALA A 259 -20.60 -4.52 16.93
C ALA A 259 -21.15 -4.30 18.36
N GLY A 260 -20.63 -3.31 19.10
CA GLY A 260 -21.01 -3.03 20.48
C GLY A 260 -21.87 -1.79 20.69
N THR A 261 -22.44 -1.67 21.90
CA THR A 261 -23.16 -0.47 22.35
C THR A 261 -22.24 0.66 22.84
N VAL A 262 -20.92 0.45 22.80
CA VAL A 262 -19.94 1.38 23.37
C VAL A 262 -19.90 2.69 22.58
N LEU A 263 -19.89 2.61 21.25
CA LEU A 263 -19.99 3.80 20.39
C LEU A 263 -21.28 4.57 20.67
N ASP A 264 -22.42 3.87 20.80
CA ASP A 264 -23.71 4.50 21.11
C ASP A 264 -23.77 5.20 22.47
N LYS A 265 -22.97 4.73 23.44
CA LYS A 265 -22.89 5.32 24.79
C LYS A 265 -22.09 6.61 24.81
N ILE A 266 -21.06 6.74 23.98
CA ILE A 266 -20.20 7.93 23.93
C ILE A 266 -20.79 9.06 23.07
N LEU A 267 -21.81 8.78 22.25
CA LEU A 267 -22.46 9.81 21.44
C LEU A 267 -23.30 10.78 22.29
N PRO A 268 -23.28 12.10 21.99
CA PRO A 268 -24.16 13.07 22.62
C PRO A 268 -25.64 12.79 22.31
N PRO A 269 -26.58 13.35 23.08
CA PRO A 269 -28.00 13.31 22.74
C PRO A 269 -28.24 13.95 21.37
N THR A 270 -28.85 13.20 20.45
CA THR A 270 -29.21 13.66 19.11
C THR A 270 -30.71 13.49 18.85
N SER A 271 -31.24 14.22 17.88
CA SER A 271 -32.64 14.09 17.47
C SER A 271 -32.93 12.66 17.01
N ARG A 272 -34.06 12.10 17.46
CA ARG A 272 -34.53 10.78 17.02
C ARG A 272 -35.27 10.82 15.67
N ARG A 273 -35.43 12.00 15.06
CA ARG A 273 -36.13 12.19 13.79
C ARG A 273 -35.17 11.99 12.61
N GLN A 274 -35.68 11.43 11.51
CA GLN A 274 -34.99 11.33 10.21
C GLN A 274 -33.59 10.69 10.25
N GLY A 275 -33.32 9.76 11.17
CA GLY A 275 -32.04 9.04 11.23
C GLY A 275 -30.83 9.91 11.63
N ALA A 276 -31.04 11.10 12.21
CA ALA A 276 -29.95 12.01 12.58
C ALA A 276 -28.93 11.38 13.55
N ARG A 277 -29.39 10.47 14.42
CA ARG A 277 -28.51 9.70 15.31
C ARG A 277 -27.59 8.76 14.56
N GLU A 278 -28.11 8.05 13.57
CA GLU A 278 -27.34 7.11 12.77
C GLU A 278 -26.29 7.84 11.93
N LYS A 279 -26.68 8.96 11.31
CA LYS A 279 -25.73 9.84 10.59
C LYS A 279 -24.59 10.33 11.48
N LYS A 280 -24.90 10.80 12.69
CA LYS A 280 -23.86 11.22 13.66
C LYS A 280 -22.98 10.04 14.08
N LYS A 281 -23.56 8.86 14.30
CA LYS A 281 -22.80 7.64 14.63
C LYS A 281 -21.80 7.32 13.53
N GLN A 282 -22.22 7.36 12.27
CA GLN A 282 -21.36 7.12 11.11
C GLN A 282 -20.23 8.16 11.00
N ILE A 283 -20.55 9.46 11.11
CA ILE A 283 -19.53 10.53 11.07
C ILE A 283 -18.48 10.35 12.16
N VAL A 284 -18.91 10.05 13.39
CA VAL A 284 -17.99 9.82 14.51
C VAL A 284 -17.17 8.55 14.29
N LEU A 285 -17.78 7.48 13.77
CA LEU A 285 -17.08 6.24 13.43
C LEU A 285 -15.96 6.50 12.42
N GLU A 286 -16.27 7.15 11.29
CA GLU A 286 -15.29 7.48 10.25
C GLU A 286 -14.15 8.35 10.79
N LYS A 287 -14.45 9.33 11.66
CA LYS A 287 -13.42 10.14 12.31
C LYS A 287 -12.52 9.32 13.25
N ILE A 288 -13.10 8.37 14.00
CA ILE A 288 -12.31 7.49 14.88
C ILE A 288 -11.46 6.53 14.05
N GLU A 289 -12.02 5.94 12.98
CA GLU A 289 -11.30 5.05 12.06
C GLU A 289 -10.07 5.75 11.47
N LYS A 290 -10.21 6.99 11.00
CA LYS A 290 -9.07 7.80 10.52
C LYS A 290 -7.99 8.00 11.59
N ILE A 291 -8.39 8.27 12.84
CA ILE A 291 -7.42 8.38 13.96
C ILE A 291 -6.73 7.04 14.20
N VAL A 292 -7.45 5.92 14.14
CA VAL A 292 -6.89 4.58 14.32
C VAL A 292 -5.87 4.26 13.23
N GLU A 293 -6.19 4.52 11.96
CA GLU A 293 -5.29 4.29 10.83
C GLU A 293 -3.96 5.07 10.97
N VAL A 294 -4.04 6.33 11.41
CA VAL A 294 -2.85 7.18 11.66
C VAL A 294 -2.04 6.65 12.84
N PHE A 295 -2.68 6.37 13.97
CA PHE A 295 -1.98 6.16 15.24
C PHE A 295 -1.78 4.69 15.67
N VAL A 296 -2.27 3.72 14.89
CA VAL A 296 -1.99 2.30 15.16
C VAL A 296 -0.47 2.05 15.08
N GLY A 297 0.04 1.36 16.11
CA GLY A 297 1.48 1.05 16.25
C GLY A 297 2.32 2.15 16.94
N ILE A 298 1.71 3.27 17.37
CA ILE A 298 2.36 4.39 18.09
C ILE A 298 2.08 4.34 19.60
#